data_AF-A0A1H1QXQ5-F1
#
_entry.id   AF-A0A1H1QXQ5-F1
#
_cell.length_a   1.000
_cell.length_b   1.000
_cell.length_c   1.000
_cell.angle_alpha   90.00
_cell.angle_beta   90.00
_cell.angle_gamma   90.00
#
_symmetry.space_group_name_H-M   'P 1'
#
loop_
_entity.id
_entity.type
_entity.pdbx_description
1 polymer ?
#
loop_
_entity_poly.entity_id
_entity_poly.type
_entity_poly.pdbx_seq_one_letter_code
_entity_poly.pdbx_strand_id
1 'polypeptide(L)'
;MPDSTPTWREVDGDVVHGRQRQIFTRSYDGAYRLEPLACFADGLISHGGDLTGLRAALADGRLTLSPPEGTEVWVPGVGVIVSGPADRAWTAGMMLEDLTDGTVAGGGSLGTRRG
;
A
#
# COMPACT_ATOMS: atom_id res chain seq x y z
N MET A 1 -7.86 13.92 -0.12
CA MET A 1 -7.64 12.90 -1.17
C MET A 1 -7.43 11.56 -0.47
N PRO A 2 -7.91 10.45 -1.03
CA PRO A 2 -7.36 9.15 -0.63
C PRO A 2 -5.86 9.15 -0.95
N ASP A 3 -5.03 8.74 0.00
CA ASP A 3 -3.57 8.67 -0.18
C ASP A 3 -3.15 7.47 -1.04
N SER A 4 -4.11 6.62 -1.42
CA SER A 4 -3.92 5.54 -2.40
C SER A 4 -4.29 5.96 -3.82
N THR A 5 -3.58 5.39 -4.79
CA THR A 5 -3.82 5.56 -6.23
C THR A 5 -4.24 4.23 -6.86
N PRO A 6 -5.06 4.25 -7.93
CA PRO A 6 -5.36 3.04 -8.70
C PRO A 6 -4.09 2.40 -9.25
N THR A 7 -4.05 1.07 -9.28
CA THR A 7 -2.99 0.28 -9.93
C THR A 7 -3.59 -0.97 -10.58
N TRP A 8 -2.79 -1.70 -11.36
CA TRP A 8 -3.19 -2.95 -11.99
C TRP A 8 -1.98 -3.86 -12.21
N ARG A 9 -2.26 -5.13 -12.44
CA ARG A 9 -1.28 -6.15 -12.88
C ARG A 9 -1.93 -7.09 -13.88
N GLU A 10 -1.13 -7.72 -14.73
CA GLU A 10 -1.57 -8.81 -15.60
C GLU A 10 -1.32 -10.17 -14.94
N VAL A 11 -2.31 -11.05 -15.01
CA VAL A 11 -2.26 -12.44 -14.53
C VAL A 11 -2.89 -13.32 -15.59
N ASP A 12 -2.09 -14.20 -16.20
CA ASP A 12 -2.57 -15.14 -17.24
C ASP A 12 -3.33 -14.47 -18.40
N GLY A 13 -3.00 -13.21 -18.71
CA GLY A 13 -3.65 -12.42 -19.77
C GLY A 13 -4.83 -11.57 -19.30
N ASP A 14 -5.27 -11.72 -18.04
CA ASP A 14 -6.32 -10.92 -17.42
C ASP A 14 -5.75 -9.75 -16.62
N VAL A 15 -6.48 -8.63 -16.60
CA VAL A 15 -6.13 -7.45 -15.81
C VAL A 15 -6.77 -7.56 -14.43
N VAL A 16 -5.92 -7.62 -13.40
CA VAL A 16 -6.34 -7.53 -12.00
C VAL A 16 -6.12 -6.11 -11.50
N HIS A 17 -7.21 -5.42 -11.22
CA HIS A 17 -7.19 -4.08 -10.66
C HIS A 17 -6.86 -4.09 -9.16
N GLY A 18 -6.28 -2.99 -8.69
CA GLY A 18 -5.93 -2.80 -7.29
C GLY A 18 -5.81 -1.34 -6.91
N ARG A 19 -5.38 -1.11 -5.68
CA ARG A 19 -4.95 0.19 -5.19
C ARG A 19 -3.55 0.07 -4.61
N GLN A 20 -2.77 1.13 -4.74
CA GLN A 20 -1.45 1.21 -4.13
C GLN A 20 -1.28 2.47 -3.30
N ARG A 21 -0.37 2.40 -2.33
CA ARG A 21 0.03 3.54 -1.51
C ARG A 21 1.50 3.41 -1.13
N GLN A 22 2.16 4.55 -0.93
CA GLN A 22 3.52 4.58 -0.39
C GLN A 22 3.54 4.20 1.11
N ILE A 23 4.44 3.30 1.47
CA ILE A 23 4.73 2.84 2.82
C ILE A 23 6.22 2.98 3.11
N PHE A 24 6.58 2.96 4.39
CA PHE A 24 7.97 2.97 4.81
C PHE A 24 8.34 1.60 5.37
N THR A 25 9.32 0.95 4.77
CA THR A 25 9.82 -0.36 5.20
C THR A 25 11.13 -0.16 5.96
N ARG A 26 11.21 -0.72 7.17
CA ARG A 26 12.40 -0.58 8.01
C ARG A 26 13.47 -1.57 7.57
N SER A 27 14.65 -1.07 7.22
CA SER A 27 15.83 -1.90 6.97
C SER A 27 16.50 -2.31 8.29
N TYR A 28 17.39 -3.30 8.21
CA TYR A 28 18.07 -3.85 9.39
C TYR A 28 18.96 -2.83 10.11
N ASP A 29 19.50 -1.85 9.39
CA ASP A 29 20.29 -0.72 9.92
C ASP A 29 19.44 0.35 10.62
N GLY A 30 18.10 0.20 10.61
CA GLY A 30 17.18 1.12 11.26
C GLY A 30 16.71 2.28 10.38
N ALA A 31 17.26 2.43 9.17
CA ALA A 31 16.73 3.37 8.19
C ALA A 31 15.37 2.89 7.64
N TYR A 32 14.61 3.80 7.07
CA TYR A 32 13.38 3.46 6.35
C TYR A 32 13.58 3.60 4.84
N ARG A 33 12.83 2.81 4.08
CA ARG A 33 12.77 2.90 2.63
C ARG A 33 11.34 3.16 2.20
N LEU A 34 11.15 4.15 1.33
CA LEU A 34 9.85 4.39 0.72
C LEU A 34 9.59 3.37 -0.38
N GLU A 35 8.53 2.58 -0.24
CA GLU A 35 8.15 1.54 -1.17
C GLU A 35 6.64 1.55 -1.45
N PRO A 36 6.18 1.16 -2.65
CA PRO A 36 4.77 1.00 -2.93
C PRO A 36 4.23 -0.30 -2.33
N LEU A 37 3.12 -0.20 -1.58
CA LEU A 37 2.28 -1.33 -1.23
C LEU A 37 1.04 -1.33 -2.12
N ALA A 38 0.83 -2.41 -2.87
CA ALA A 38 -0.37 -2.63 -3.66
C ALA A 38 -1.23 -3.75 -3.05
N CYS A 39 -2.54 -3.55 -3.05
CA CYS A 39 -3.55 -4.59 -2.77
C CYS A 39 -4.42 -4.76 -4.02
N PHE A 40 -4.52 -5.99 -4.49
CA PHE A 40 -5.21 -6.37 -5.73
C PHE A 40 -6.54 -7.09 -5.43
N ALA A 41 -7.46 -7.06 -6.40
CA ALA A 41 -8.82 -7.61 -6.25
C ALA A 41 -8.83 -9.14 -6.07
N ASP A 42 -7.76 -9.81 -6.51
CA ASP A 42 -7.52 -11.23 -6.28
C ASP A 42 -6.99 -11.55 -4.87
N GLY A 43 -6.83 -10.54 -4.01
CA GLY A 43 -6.32 -10.66 -2.66
C GLY A 43 -4.79 -10.65 -2.55
N LEU A 44 -4.05 -10.50 -3.66
CA LEU A 44 -2.60 -10.36 -3.61
C LEU A 44 -2.20 -9.02 -2.97
N ILE A 45 -1.17 -9.08 -2.12
CA ILE A 45 -0.50 -7.90 -1.58
C ILE A 45 0.97 -7.91 -2.03
N SER A 46 1.46 -6.80 -2.59
CA SER A 46 2.81 -6.73 -3.19
C SER A 46 3.96 -6.92 -2.20
N HIS A 47 3.71 -6.81 -0.88
CA HIS A 47 4.71 -7.05 0.17
C HIS A 47 4.93 -8.54 0.47
N GLY A 48 4.55 -9.43 -0.44
CA GLY A 48 4.87 -10.87 -0.37
C GLY A 48 4.12 -11.63 0.72
N GLY A 49 2.95 -11.14 1.15
CA GLY A 49 2.14 -11.76 2.20
C GLY A 49 0.64 -11.56 2.01
N ASP A 50 -0.13 -12.02 2.98
CA ASP A 50 -1.56 -11.78 3.10
C ASP A 50 -1.86 -10.57 4.01
N LEU A 51 -3.15 -10.25 4.20
CA LEU A 51 -3.57 -9.18 5.10
C LEU A 51 -3.09 -9.42 6.55
N THR A 52 -2.95 -10.68 6.96
CA THR A 52 -2.46 -11.05 8.29
C THR A 52 -0.99 -10.67 8.46
N GLY A 53 -0.15 -11.02 7.49
CA GLY A 53 1.26 -10.67 7.46
C GLY A 53 1.49 -9.16 7.40
N LEU A 54 0.67 -8.45 6.62
CA LEU A 54 0.69 -6.99 6.57
C LEU A 54 0.33 -6.36 7.93
N ARG A 55 -0.71 -6.86 8.60
CA ARG A 55 -1.07 -6.42 9.95
C ARG A 55 0.04 -6.67 10.96
N ALA A 56 0.69 -7.83 10.90
CA ALA A 56 1.81 -8.16 11.77
C ALA A 56 3.00 -7.22 11.55
N ALA A 57 3.35 -6.94 10.29
CA ALA A 57 4.45 -6.04 9.95
C ALA A 57 4.18 -4.57 10.33
N LEU A 58 2.92 -4.13 10.33
CA LEU A 58 2.51 -2.84 10.88
C LEU A 58 2.59 -2.83 12.42
N ALA A 59 2.20 -3.93 13.07
CA ALA A 59 2.21 -4.04 14.53
C ALA A 59 3.62 -4.11 15.13
N ASP A 60 4.57 -4.75 14.44
CA ASP A 60 5.96 -4.88 14.87
C ASP A 60 6.87 -3.71 14.40
N GLY A 61 6.32 -2.78 13.61
CA GLY A 61 7.01 -1.59 13.13
C GLY A 61 8.03 -1.85 12.00
N ARG A 62 8.04 -3.05 11.40
CA ARG A 62 8.78 -3.27 10.13
C ARG A 62 8.18 -2.46 8.99
N LEU A 63 6.88 -2.17 9.06
CA LEU A 63 6.18 -1.25 8.19
C LEU A 63 5.60 -0.10 9.00
N THR A 64 5.69 1.11 8.45
CA THR A 64 4.98 2.27 9.00
C THR A 64 4.45 3.15 7.88
N LEU A 65 3.45 3.96 8.24
CA LEU A 65 2.87 5.01 7.40
C LEU A 65 3.49 6.37 7.69
N SER A 66 4.18 6.47 8.81
CA SER A 66 4.84 7.69 9.28
C SER A 66 6.08 7.26 10.05
N PRO A 67 7.28 7.35 9.45
CA PRO A 67 8.50 7.07 10.19
C PRO A 67 8.64 8.09 11.32
N PRO A 68 9.28 7.72 12.45
CA PRO A 68 9.53 8.66 13.53
C PRO A 68 10.26 9.89 13.03
N GLU A 69 9.93 11.08 13.54
CA GLU A 69 10.60 12.33 13.16
C GLU A 69 12.12 12.22 13.38
N GLY A 70 12.90 12.80 12.47
CA GLY A 70 14.36 12.77 12.54
C GLY A 70 14.99 11.47 12.03
N THR A 71 14.22 10.53 11.48
CA THR A 71 14.74 9.28 10.92
C THR A 71 15.11 9.43 9.45
N GLU A 72 16.20 8.81 9.04
CA GLU A 72 16.59 8.73 7.64
C GLU A 72 15.64 7.84 6.84
N VAL A 73 15.19 8.36 5.70
CA VAL A 73 14.36 7.67 4.73
C VAL A 73 15.03 7.70 3.36
N TRP A 74 15.25 6.54 2.77
CA TRP A 74 15.61 6.43 1.36
C TRP A 74 14.38 6.54 0.48
N VAL A 75 14.36 7.54 -0.39
CA VAL A 75 13.29 7.79 -1.37
C VAL A 75 13.82 7.50 -2.78
N PRO A 76 13.23 6.53 -3.51
CA PRO A 76 13.64 6.24 -4.88
C PRO A 76 13.61 7.49 -5.77
N GLY A 77 14.69 7.73 -6.51
CA GLY A 77 14.81 8.89 -7.41
C GLY A 77 15.14 10.23 -6.73
N VAL A 78 15.14 10.29 -5.40
CA VAL A 78 15.49 11.51 -4.63
C VAL A 78 16.77 11.31 -3.83
N GLY A 79 16.91 10.18 -3.14
CA GLY A 79 18.02 9.91 -2.22
C GLY A 79 17.56 9.82 -0.77
N VAL A 80 18.47 10.07 0.17
CA VAL A 80 18.17 10.02 1.62
C VAL A 80 17.62 11.38 2.08
N ILE A 81 16.48 11.35 2.76
CA ILE A 81 15.86 12.51 3.41
C ILE A 81 15.65 12.23 4.89
N VAL A 82 15.46 13.28 5.70
CA VAL A 82 15.09 13.16 7.12
C VAL A 82 13.57 13.35 7.24
N SER A 83 12.89 12.44 7.93
CA SER A 83 11.45 12.54 8.17
C SER A 83 11.10 13.76 9.02
N GLY A 84 10.12 14.52 8.56
CA GLY A 84 9.52 15.63 9.30
C GLY A 84 8.33 15.17 10.14
N PRO A 85 7.66 16.11 10.84
CA PRO A 85 6.46 15.82 11.60
C PRO A 85 5.33 15.32 10.67
N ALA A 86 4.62 14.28 11.11
CA ALA A 86 3.44 13.79 10.41
C ALA A 86 2.27 14.76 10.60
N ASP A 87 1.71 15.25 9.49
CA ASP A 87 0.54 16.13 9.45
C ASP A 87 -0.78 15.40 9.78
N ARG A 88 -0.80 14.08 9.56
CA ARG A 88 -1.94 13.21 9.85
C ARG A 88 -1.49 11.84 10.37
N ALA A 89 -1.98 11.47 11.56
CA ALA A 89 -1.80 10.12 12.09
C ALA A 89 -2.66 9.13 11.29
N TRP A 90 -2.02 8.34 10.43
CA TRP A 90 -2.67 7.21 9.77
C TRP A 90 -2.60 5.96 10.66
N THR A 91 -3.73 5.27 10.79
CA THR A 91 -3.76 3.96 11.43
C THR A 91 -3.66 2.86 10.38
N ALA A 92 -3.18 1.68 10.79
CA ALA A 92 -3.20 0.48 9.97
C ALA A 92 -4.63 0.17 9.46
N GLY A 93 -5.66 0.34 10.30
CA GLY A 93 -7.06 0.12 9.91
C GLY A 93 -7.49 1.04 8.76
N MET A 94 -7.27 2.34 8.88
CA MET A 94 -7.63 3.31 7.84
C MET A 94 -6.92 3.04 6.51
N MET A 95 -5.67 2.62 6.57
CA MET A 95 -4.89 2.30 5.37
C MET A 95 -5.38 1.01 4.69
N LEU A 96 -5.70 -0.02 5.48
CA LEU A 96 -6.27 -1.26 4.96
C LEU A 96 -7.65 -1.02 4.35
N GLU A 97 -8.49 -0.22 5.00
CA GLU A 97 -9.78 0.22 4.46
C GLU A 97 -9.59 0.96 3.13
N ASP A 98 -8.72 1.97 3.07
CA ASP A 98 -8.45 2.75 1.86
C ASP A 98 -7.92 1.89 0.68
N LEU A 99 -7.13 0.85 0.98
CA LEU A 99 -6.61 -0.07 -0.04
C LEU A 99 -7.64 -1.12 -0.48
N THR A 100 -8.60 -1.48 0.39
CA THR A 100 -9.59 -2.54 0.11
C THR A 100 -10.94 -2.01 -0.38
N ASP A 101 -11.31 -0.78 -0.03
CA ASP A 101 -12.61 -0.17 -0.37
C ASP A 101 -12.82 -0.06 -1.90
N GLY A 102 -11.75 0.20 -2.65
CA GLY A 102 -11.82 0.24 -4.12
C GLY A 102 -11.60 -1.10 -4.84
N THR A 103 -11.17 -2.16 -4.15
CA THR A 103 -10.96 -3.48 -4.78
C THR A 103 -12.25 -4.29 -4.88
N VAL A 104 -13.25 -4.01 -4.03
CA VAL A 104 -14.59 -4.62 -4.10
C VAL A 104 -15.49 -3.99 -5.18
N ALA A 105 -15.17 -2.80 -5.69
CA ALA A 105 -15.99 -2.08 -6.67
C ALA A 105 -15.85 -2.55 -8.14
N GLY A 106 -15.01 -3.56 -8.41
CA GLY A 106 -14.82 -4.14 -9.75
C GLY A 106 -15.81 -5.25 -10.14
N GLY A 107 -16.74 -5.64 -9.26
CA GLY A 107 -17.72 -6.70 -9.48
C GLY A 107 -19.03 -6.25 -10.15
N GLY A 108 -19.00 -5.17 -10.94
CA GLY A 108 -20.17 -4.63 -11.65
C GLY A 108 -20.40 -5.31 -13.00
N SER A 109 -21.21 -6.37 -12.98
CA SER A 109 -21.92 -7.00 -14.11
C SER A 109 -21.99 -6.16 -15.40
N LEU A 110 -21.35 -6.61 -16.49
CA LEU A 110 -21.82 -6.31 -17.84
C LEU A 110 -22.60 -7.51 -18.39
N GLY A 111 -23.70 -7.83 -17.70
CA GLY A 111 -24.77 -8.64 -18.26
C GLY A 111 -25.46 -7.87 -19.38
N THR A 112 -25.34 -8.41 -20.60
CA THR A 112 -26.30 -8.33 -21.73
C THR A 112 -27.12 -7.05 -21.92
N ARG A 113 -26.88 -6.36 -23.03
CA ARG A 113 -27.97 -5.87 -23.89
C ARG A 113 -27.86 -6.48 -25.27
N ARG A 114 -28.83 -7.35 -25.59
CA ARG A 114 -29.28 -7.60 -26.96
C ARG A 114 -29.92 -6.33 -27.52
N GLY A 115 -29.74 -6.14 -28.82
CA GLY A 115 -30.47 -5.25 -29.71
C GLY A 115 -30.00 -5.53 -31.12
#